data_AF-A0A0B7K4B0-F1
#
_entry.id   AF-A0A0B7K4B0-F1
#
_cell.length_a   1.000
_cell.length_b   1.000
_cell.length_c   1.000
_cell.angle_alpha   90.00
_cell.angle_beta   90.00
_cell.angle_gamma   90.00
#
_symmetry.space_group_name_H-M   'P 1'
#
loop_
_entity.id
_entity.type
_entity.pdbx_description
1 polymer ?
#
loop_
_entity_poly.entity_id
_entity_poly.type
_entity_poly.pdbx_seq_one_letter_code
_entity_poly.pdbx_strand_id
1 'polypeptide(L)'
;MSIIKMPRGKEDEQQQEKQQQQQRLPVNPRRHKVPPAQRKRVAQACNLRRTRCSGETPCSQCAASSRECVYPGPSAKVFISRTELDDLKRRVEAYERALQDVMPDDDKRKELVARQGSFSTPSETSSASASQQRFPSTSPS
;
A
#
# COMPACT_ATOMS: atom_id res chain seq x y z
N MET A 1 52.30 -18.82 33.44
CA MET A 1 52.10 -17.51 32.79
C MET A 1 50.78 -17.60 32.02
N SER A 2 49.71 -17.10 32.62
CA SER A 2 48.37 -17.17 32.01
C SER A 2 47.90 -15.74 31.76
N ILE A 3 47.70 -15.37 30.50
CA ILE A 3 47.03 -14.12 30.14
C ILE A 3 45.79 -14.50 29.34
N ILE A 4 44.67 -14.54 30.04
CA ILE A 4 43.34 -14.68 29.47
C ILE A 4 43.00 -13.35 28.78
N LYS A 5 42.79 -13.38 27.46
CA LYS A 5 42.36 -12.24 26.65
C LYS A 5 40.83 -12.18 26.67
N MET A 6 40.25 -11.18 27.35
CA MET A 6 38.81 -10.90 27.29
C MET A 6 38.46 -10.03 26.07
N PRO A 7 37.31 -10.28 25.40
CA PRO A 7 36.89 -9.50 24.24
C PRO A 7 36.28 -8.14 24.64
N ARG A 8 36.84 -7.06 24.08
CA ARG A 8 36.25 -5.71 24.07
C ARG A 8 35.24 -5.62 22.94
N GLY A 9 33.99 -5.22 23.19
CA GLY A 9 33.09 -4.90 22.07
C GLY A 9 31.58 -4.89 22.31
N LYS A 10 31.09 -4.45 23.48
CA LYS A 10 29.64 -4.22 23.67
C LYS A 10 29.25 -2.91 24.37
N GLU A 11 30.19 -2.23 25.04
CA GLU A 11 29.88 -1.04 25.84
C GLU A 11 29.96 0.27 25.02
N ASP A 12 30.73 0.27 23.93
CA ASP A 12 30.94 1.45 23.09
C ASP A 12 29.69 1.82 22.25
N GLU A 13 28.89 0.83 21.84
CA GLU A 13 27.69 1.05 21.00
C GLU A 13 26.56 1.74 21.79
N GLN A 14 26.36 1.35 23.06
CA GLN A 14 25.39 2.01 23.94
C GLN A 14 25.82 3.43 24.33
N GLN A 15 27.12 3.68 24.51
CA GLN A 15 27.61 5.04 24.79
C GLN A 15 27.48 5.94 23.56
N GLN A 16 27.66 5.42 22.35
CA GLN A 16 27.54 6.18 21.12
C GLN A 16 26.08 6.58 20.83
N GLU A 17 25.10 5.71 21.10
CA GLU A 17 23.67 6.05 20.95
C GLU A 17 23.22 7.12 21.96
N LYS A 18 23.72 7.06 23.19
CA LYS A 18 23.42 8.03 24.25
C LYS A 18 24.01 9.42 23.95
N GLN A 19 25.21 9.47 23.38
CA GLN A 19 25.82 10.73 22.91
C GLN A 19 25.09 11.30 21.69
N GLN A 20 24.63 10.47 20.75
CA GLN A 20 23.86 10.93 19.60
C GLN A 20 22.49 11.52 19.97
N GLN A 21 21.83 11.03 21.02
CA GLN A 21 20.58 11.63 21.52
C GLN A 21 20.79 13.03 22.11
N GLN A 22 21.95 13.29 22.72
CA GLN A 22 22.28 14.59 23.34
C GLN A 22 22.67 15.66 22.33
N GLN A 23 23.09 15.29 21.12
CA GLN A 23 23.46 16.23 20.05
C GLN A 23 22.28 16.68 19.17
N ARG A 24 21.07 16.19 19.44
CA ARG A 24 19.87 16.62 18.71
C ARG A 24 19.49 18.04 19.17
N LEU A 25 19.46 18.98 18.23
CA LEU A 25 18.90 20.32 18.48
C LEU A 25 17.49 20.19 19.08
N PRO A 26 17.14 21.01 20.09
CA PRO A 26 15.80 21.03 20.66
C PRO A 26 14.76 21.20 19.56
N VAL A 27 13.64 20.47 19.67
CA VAL A 27 12.51 20.62 18.75
C VAL A 27 12.08 22.09 18.79
N ASN A 28 12.02 22.72 17.62
CA ASN A 28 11.63 24.13 17.50
C ASN A 28 10.38 24.41 18.36
N PRO A 29 10.45 25.28 19.38
CA PRO A 29 9.38 25.45 20.36
C PRO A 29 8.10 26.04 19.74
N ARG A 30 8.19 26.64 18.55
CA ARG A 30 7.01 27.08 17.77
C ARG A 30 6.30 25.92 17.06
N ARG A 31 6.87 24.71 17.06
CA ARG A 31 6.30 23.54 16.39
C ARG A 31 5.40 22.79 17.36
N HIS A 32 4.09 22.99 17.21
CA HIS A 32 3.11 22.20 17.95
C HIS A 32 3.30 20.70 17.67
N LYS A 33 3.48 19.91 18.72
CA LYS A 33 3.73 18.48 18.59
C LYS A 33 2.41 17.78 18.32
N VAL A 34 2.14 17.46 17.04
CA VAL A 34 0.94 16.72 16.66
C VAL A 34 1.10 15.25 17.06
N PRO A 35 0.20 14.69 17.89
CA PRO A 35 0.23 13.28 18.27
C PRO A 35 0.06 12.38 17.04
N PRO A 36 0.66 11.19 17.02
CA PRO A 36 0.69 10.34 15.83
C PRO A 36 -0.70 10.00 15.28
N ALA A 37 -1.71 9.86 16.15
CA ALA A 37 -3.11 9.63 15.74
C ALA A 37 -3.73 10.81 14.96
N GLN A 38 -3.28 12.05 15.20
CA GLN A 38 -3.76 13.25 14.52
C GLN A 38 -2.88 13.66 13.33
N ARG A 39 -1.78 12.93 13.06
CA ARG A 39 -0.91 13.20 11.92
C ARG A 39 -1.56 12.70 10.64
N LYS A 40 -2.26 13.59 9.94
CA LYS A 40 -2.72 13.32 8.57
C LYS A 40 -1.50 13.28 7.62
N ARG A 41 -1.16 12.11 7.10
CA ARG A 41 -0.14 11.97 6.05
C ARG A 41 -0.80 12.15 4.69
N VAL A 42 -0.38 13.15 3.93
CA VAL A 42 -0.82 13.32 2.55
C VAL A 42 -0.10 12.29 1.69
N ALA A 43 -0.80 11.56 0.82
CA ALA A 43 -0.15 10.58 -0.04
C ALA A 43 0.14 11.11 -1.45
N GLN A 44 -0.80 11.84 -2.06
CA GLN A 44 -0.75 12.10 -3.50
C GLN A 44 -0.61 13.57 -3.89
N ALA A 45 -1.33 14.52 -3.26
CA ALA A 45 -1.26 15.92 -3.71
C ALA A 45 -0.04 16.69 -3.14
N CYS A 46 -0.04 16.94 -1.83
CA CYS A 46 1.01 17.76 -1.20
C CYS A 46 2.35 17.03 -1.08
N ASN A 47 2.34 15.69 -1.00
CA ASN A 47 3.55 14.88 -0.83
C ASN A 47 4.39 14.87 -2.12
N LEU A 48 3.76 14.65 -3.28
CA LEU A 48 4.45 14.71 -4.58
C LEU A 48 5.04 16.10 -4.85
N ARG A 49 4.34 17.17 -4.43
CA ARG A 49 4.78 18.55 -4.64
C ARG A 49 5.71 19.08 -3.55
N ARG A 50 5.93 18.33 -2.47
CA ARG A 50 6.65 18.78 -1.26
C ARG A 50 6.18 20.15 -0.75
N THR A 51 4.89 20.46 -0.95
CA THR A 51 4.28 21.74 -0.53
C THR A 51 3.69 21.58 0.87
N ARG A 52 3.62 22.69 1.61
CA ARG A 52 3.05 22.69 2.95
C ARG A 52 1.56 22.34 2.87
N CYS A 53 1.16 21.27 3.53
CA CYS A 53 -0.26 20.89 3.61
C CYS A 53 -0.92 21.55 4.83
N SER A 54 -2.10 22.12 4.62
CA SER A 54 -2.96 22.69 5.65
C SER A 54 -3.71 21.66 6.48
N GLY A 55 -3.86 20.41 6.00
CA GLY A 55 -4.49 19.32 6.77
C GLY A 55 -6.03 19.29 6.74
N GLU A 56 -6.66 20.25 6.07
CA GLU A 56 -8.08 20.26 5.73
C GLU A 56 -8.38 19.29 4.56
N THR A 57 -9.65 18.93 4.37
CA THR A 57 -10.13 18.04 3.30
C THR A 57 -11.24 18.74 2.52
N PRO A 58 -10.97 19.28 1.31
CA PRO A 58 -9.67 19.34 0.63
C PRO A 58 -8.70 20.36 1.26
N CYS A 59 -7.39 20.14 1.11
CA CYS A 59 -6.39 21.10 1.59
C CYS A 59 -6.49 22.44 0.82
N SER A 60 -6.14 23.58 1.42
CA SER A 60 -6.22 24.89 0.76
C SER A 60 -5.46 24.96 -0.58
N GLN A 61 -4.25 24.40 -0.68
CA GLN A 61 -3.54 24.28 -1.97
C GLN A 61 -4.28 23.39 -2.98
N CYS A 62 -4.91 22.32 -2.50
CA CYS A 62 -5.58 21.33 -3.33
C CYS A 62 -6.88 21.92 -3.89
N ALA A 63 -7.62 22.66 -3.06
CA ALA A 63 -8.80 23.41 -3.44
C ALA A 63 -8.48 24.50 -4.48
N ALA A 64 -7.42 25.28 -4.24
CA ALA A 64 -6.99 26.34 -5.17
C ALA A 64 -6.50 25.80 -6.53
N SER A 65 -5.99 24.57 -6.55
CA SER A 65 -5.50 23.92 -7.78
C SER A 65 -6.50 22.95 -8.40
N SER A 66 -7.76 22.95 -7.93
CA SER A 66 -8.84 22.06 -8.38
C SER A 66 -8.43 20.58 -8.47
N ARG A 67 -7.63 20.11 -7.49
CA ARG A 67 -7.10 18.74 -7.42
C ARG A 67 -7.67 17.96 -6.25
N GLU A 68 -7.73 16.65 -6.44
CA GLU A 68 -8.15 15.70 -5.41
C GLU A 68 -7.11 15.59 -4.29
N CYS A 69 -7.54 15.89 -3.06
CA CYS A 69 -6.72 15.78 -1.86
C CYS A 69 -6.99 14.44 -1.16
N VAL A 70 -6.36 13.37 -1.65
CA VAL A 70 -6.54 12.03 -1.08
C VAL A 70 -5.62 11.80 0.12
N TYR A 71 -6.23 11.58 1.28
CA TYR A 71 -5.59 11.01 2.46
C TYR A 71 -5.95 9.53 2.47
N PRO A 72 -5.04 8.61 2.14
CA PRO A 72 -5.37 7.19 2.19
C PRO A 72 -5.72 6.83 3.64
N GLY A 73 -6.82 6.10 3.79
CA GLY A 73 -7.14 5.47 5.06
C GLY A 73 -5.99 4.55 5.51
N PRO A 74 -5.96 4.17 6.78
CA PRO A 74 -5.04 3.12 7.23
C PRO A 74 -5.34 1.88 6.39
N SER A 75 -4.44 1.52 5.47
CA SER A 75 -4.56 0.27 4.74
C SER A 75 -4.51 -0.85 5.78
N ALA A 76 -5.52 -1.72 5.77
CA ALA A 76 -5.50 -2.92 6.59
C ALA A 76 -4.24 -3.69 6.19
N LYS A 77 -3.26 -3.74 7.10
CA LYS A 77 -2.06 -4.54 6.89
C LYS A 77 -2.52 -5.99 7.02
N VAL A 78 -2.70 -6.66 5.89
CA VAL A 78 -2.93 -8.10 5.86
C VAL A 78 -1.63 -8.76 6.28
N PHE A 79 -1.59 -9.28 7.50
CA PHE A 79 -0.48 -10.09 7.97
C PHE A 79 -0.73 -11.53 7.53
N ILE A 80 0.01 -11.98 6.53
CA ILE A 80 0.02 -13.38 6.14
C ILE A 80 1.17 -14.04 6.91
N SER A 81 0.87 -15.09 7.66
CA SER A 81 1.90 -15.83 8.37
C SER A 81 2.84 -16.50 7.37
N ARG A 82 4.10 -16.73 7.78
CA ARG A 82 5.07 -17.39 6.90
C ARG A 82 4.61 -18.80 6.51
N THR A 83 3.98 -19.49 7.46
CA THR A 83 3.37 -20.81 7.28
C THR A 83 2.28 -20.80 6.22
N GLU A 84 1.35 -19.85 6.26
CA GLU A 84 0.29 -19.75 5.24
C GLU A 84 0.85 -19.46 3.85
N LEU A 85 1.88 -18.63 3.74
CA LEU A 85 2.54 -18.38 2.45
C LEU A 85 3.21 -19.64 1.91
N ASP A 86 3.91 -20.39 2.77
CA ASP A 86 4.61 -21.59 2.34
C ASP A 86 3.61 -22.73 2.02
N ASP A 87 2.48 -22.83 2.73
CA ASP A 87 1.38 -23.73 2.41
C ASP A 87 0.67 -23.37 1.09
N LEU A 88 0.51 -22.06 0.81
CA LEU A 88 -0.03 -21.60 -0.47
C LEU A 88 0.91 -21.96 -1.62
N LYS A 89 2.22 -21.71 -1.48
CA LYS A 89 3.21 -22.08 -2.49
C LYS A 89 3.21 -23.59 -2.75
N ARG A 90 3.19 -24.41 -1.70
CA ARG A 90 3.15 -25.87 -1.84
C ARG A 90 1.91 -26.35 -2.58
N ARG A 91 0.76 -25.73 -2.34
CA ARG A 91 -0.48 -26.02 -3.07
C ARG A 91 -0.38 -25.61 -4.54
N VAL A 92 0.14 -24.42 -4.83
CA VAL A 92 0.38 -23.95 -6.20
C VAL A 92 1.29 -24.92 -6.96
N GLU A 93 2.42 -25.32 -6.36
CA GLU A 93 3.33 -26.29 -6.98
C GLU A 93 2.67 -27.65 -7.26
N ALA A 94 1.80 -28.13 -6.34
CA ALA A 94 1.08 -29.37 -6.55
C ALA A 94 0.09 -29.27 -7.71
N TYR A 95 -0.63 -28.15 -7.82
CA TYR A 95 -1.53 -27.89 -8.94
C TYR A 95 -0.78 -27.70 -10.25
N GLU A 96 0.37 -27.03 -10.25
CA GLU A 96 1.20 -26.88 -11.43
C GLU A 96 1.71 -28.23 -11.95
N ARG A 97 2.15 -29.13 -11.06
CA ARG A 97 2.54 -30.49 -11.45
C ARG A 97 1.36 -31.29 -12.00
N ALA A 98 0.21 -31.25 -11.34
CA ALA A 98 -0.99 -31.92 -11.83
C ALA A 98 -1.43 -31.38 -13.20
N LEU A 99 -1.33 -30.06 -13.42
CA LEU A 99 -1.60 -29.44 -14.72
C LEU A 99 -0.58 -29.83 -15.77
N GLN A 100 0.68 -30.04 -15.39
CA GLN A 100 1.73 -30.52 -16.29
C GLN A 100 1.50 -31.98 -16.71
N ASP A 101 1.05 -32.84 -15.80
CA ASP A 101 0.73 -34.24 -16.10
C ASP A 101 -0.46 -34.36 -17.08
N VAL A 102 -1.46 -33.50 -16.93
CA VAL A 102 -2.64 -33.47 -17.81
C VAL A 102 -2.37 -32.75 -19.13
N MET A 103 -1.51 -31.71 -19.12
CA MET A 103 -1.15 -30.91 -20.29
C MET A 103 0.37 -30.69 -20.36
N PRO A 104 1.09 -31.55 -21.11
CA PRO A 104 2.54 -31.44 -21.24
C PRO A 104 2.98 -30.20 -22.05
N ASP A 105 2.09 -29.64 -22.90
CA ASP A 105 2.35 -28.42 -23.67
C ASP A 105 2.42 -27.17 -22.77
N ASP A 106 3.62 -26.61 -22.58
CA ASP A 106 3.83 -25.42 -21.75
C ASP A 106 3.12 -24.16 -22.25
N ASP A 107 3.08 -23.94 -23.57
CA ASP A 107 2.49 -22.72 -24.16
C ASP A 107 0.97 -22.67 -23.98
N LYS A 108 0.30 -23.81 -24.18
CA LYS A 108 -1.15 -23.93 -23.92
C LYS A 108 -1.47 -23.74 -22.43
N ARG A 109 -0.61 -24.23 -21.53
CA ARG A 109 -0.80 -24.06 -20.08
C ARG A 109 -0.72 -22.59 -19.67
N LYS A 110 0.27 -21.85 -20.18
CA LYS A 110 0.43 -20.41 -19.92
C LYS A 110 -0.76 -19.61 -20.44
N GLU A 111 -1.27 -19.93 -21.62
CA GLU A 111 -2.46 -19.28 -22.18
C GLU A 111 -3.69 -19.49 -21.29
N LEU A 112 -3.92 -20.71 -20.79
CA LEU A 112 -5.03 -21.03 -19.89
C LEU A 112 -4.94 -20.29 -18.56
N VAL A 113 -3.75 -20.22 -17.96
CA VAL A 113 -3.50 -19.48 -16.72
C VAL A 113 -3.69 -17.98 -16.93
N ALA A 114 -3.19 -17.42 -18.04
CA ALA A 114 -3.34 -16.01 -18.38
C ALA A 114 -4.82 -15.62 -18.57
N ARG A 115 -5.60 -16.49 -19.22
CA ARG A 115 -7.05 -16.28 -19.41
C ARG A 115 -7.81 -16.25 -18.08
N GLN A 116 -7.45 -17.10 -17.11
CA GLN A 116 -8.08 -17.11 -15.79
C GLN A 116 -7.60 -16.00 -14.86
N GLY A 117 -6.31 -15.64 -14.91
CA GLY A 117 -5.71 -14.59 -14.08
C GLY A 117 -6.26 -13.18 -14.32
N SER A 118 -6.96 -13.00 -15.44
CA SER A 118 -7.56 -11.72 -15.84
C SER A 118 -8.95 -11.45 -15.24
N PHE A 119 -9.57 -12.44 -14.56
CA PHE A 119 -10.95 -12.34 -14.07
C PHE A 119 -11.10 -12.01 -12.57
N SER A 120 -10.02 -11.92 -11.80
CA SER A 120 -10.07 -11.73 -10.34
C SER A 120 -10.04 -10.27 -9.88
N THR A 121 -10.73 -9.37 -10.58
CA THR A 121 -11.14 -8.08 -10.03
C THR A 121 -12.64 -8.14 -9.68
N PRO A 122 -13.02 -8.30 -8.41
CA PRO A 122 -14.39 -8.00 -8.00
C PRO A 122 -14.52 -6.47 -8.00
N SER A 123 -14.84 -5.90 -9.16
CA SER A 123 -15.39 -4.55 -9.24
C SER A 123 -16.88 -4.67 -8.97
N GLU A 124 -17.26 -4.46 -7.72
CA GLU A 124 -18.66 -4.21 -7.37
C GLU A 124 -19.15 -2.94 -8.06
N THR A 125 -20.47 -2.86 -8.26
CA THR A 125 -21.28 -1.71 -8.66
C THR A 125 -21.24 -1.27 -10.13
N SER A 126 -22.24 -1.74 -10.91
CA SER A 126 -23.39 -0.92 -11.34
C SER A 126 -24.02 -1.47 -12.62
N SER A 127 -24.76 -2.57 -12.54
CA SER A 127 -25.78 -2.88 -13.56
C SER A 127 -27.10 -2.21 -13.16
N ALA A 128 -27.10 -0.88 -13.21
CA ALA A 128 -28.30 -0.10 -13.36
C ALA A 128 -28.27 0.46 -14.78
N SER A 129 -28.89 -0.24 -15.72
CA SER A 129 -29.25 0.33 -17.02
C SER A 129 -30.72 0.09 -17.25
N ALA A 130 -31.45 1.05 -16.68
CA ALA A 130 -32.75 1.55 -17.06
C ALA A 130 -33.27 1.07 -18.42
N SER A 131 -34.49 0.53 -18.37
CA SER A 131 -35.40 0.36 -19.49
C SER A 131 -35.42 1.58 -20.41
N GLN A 132 -34.99 1.39 -21.65
CA GLN A 132 -35.15 2.37 -22.71
C GLN A 132 -36.63 2.45 -23.08
N GLN A 133 -37.29 3.52 -22.65
CA GLN A 133 -38.59 3.89 -23.19
C GLN A 133 -38.39 4.44 -24.61
N ARG A 134 -39.01 3.77 -25.60
CA ARG A 134 -39.26 4.33 -26.93
C ARG A 134 -40.53 5.16 -26.86
N PHE A 135 -40.44 6.43 -27.22
CA PHE A 135 -41.59 7.20 -27.68
C PHE A 135 -41.22 7.80 -29.04
N PRO A 136 -41.98 7.51 -30.12
CA PRO A 136 -41.81 8.22 -31.37
C PRO A 136 -42.55 9.55 -31.34
N SER A 137 -41.83 10.57 -31.78
CA SER A 137 -42.24 11.94 -32.03
C SER A 137 -43.30 12.03 -33.13
N THR A 138 -44.36 12.83 -32.94
CA THR A 138 -45.02 13.54 -34.05
C THR A 138 -45.49 14.93 -33.57
N SER A 139 -45.19 15.91 -34.41
CA SER A 139 -45.31 17.36 -34.23
C SER A 139 -46.75 17.89 -34.35
N PRO A 140 -46.99 19.15 -33.93
CA PRO A 140 -48.32 19.74 -33.84
C PRO A 140 -48.75 20.45 -35.13
N SER A 141 -50.07 20.59 -35.33
CA SER A 141 -50.69 21.73 -36.00
C SER A 141 -52.16 21.85 -35.60
#